data_AF-A0A1G8V183-F1
#
_entry.id   AF-A0A1G8V183-F1
#
_cell.length_a   1.000
_cell.length_b   1.000
_cell.length_c   1.000
_cell.angle_alpha   90.00
_cell.angle_beta   90.00
_cell.angle_gamma   90.00
#
_symmetry.space_group_name_H-M   'P 1'
#
loop_
_entity.id
_entity.type
_entity.pdbx_description
1 polymer ?
#
loop_
_entity_poly.entity_id
_entity_poly.type
_entity_poly.pdbx_seq_one_letter_code
_entity_poly.pdbx_strand_id
1 'polypeptide(L)'
;MSEALLKIGELAARAGVSIRTVDYYTTLGLISPAQRTASNYRLYRGDDVERIHLVQRLEVHGLPLEDIARAFTAAPADTAAVLGQIDTDLRTLQEAADAASPAMHGLLSVIANRVHSLITIALQLPPDLPM
;
A
#
# COMPACT_ATOMS: atom_id res chain seq x y z
N MET A 1 7.88 -15.86 13.28
CA MET A 1 7.13 -17.08 13.63
C MET A 1 6.72 -17.75 12.34
N SER A 2 6.92 -19.06 12.18
CA SER A 2 6.48 -19.81 10.99
C SER A 2 4.96 -19.94 11.02
N GLU A 3 4.25 -18.95 10.47
CA GLU A 3 2.79 -19.00 10.38
C GLU A 3 2.39 -20.02 9.30
N ALA A 4 1.37 -20.83 9.62
CA ALA A 4 0.87 -21.84 8.70
C ALA A 4 0.37 -21.18 7.40
N LEU A 5 0.70 -21.79 6.27
CA LEU A 5 0.24 -21.29 4.97
C LEU A 5 -1.29 -21.36 4.87
N LEU A 6 -1.89 -20.29 4.34
CA LEU A 6 -3.32 -20.10 4.23
C LEU A 6 -3.82 -20.44 2.83
N LYS A 7 -4.97 -21.09 2.73
CA LYS A 7 -5.69 -21.18 1.45
C LYS A 7 -6.30 -19.82 1.10
N ILE A 8 -6.60 -19.61 -0.18
CA ILE A 8 -7.22 -18.36 -0.66
C ILE A 8 -8.48 -17.95 0.12
N GLY A 9 -9.32 -18.92 0.51
CA GLY A 9 -10.53 -18.67 1.30
C GLY A 9 -10.23 -18.27 2.75
N GLU A 10 -9.21 -18.85 3.36
CA GLU A 10 -8.77 -18.50 4.73
C GLU A 10 -8.12 -17.12 4.75
N LEU A 11 -7.28 -16.82 3.75
CA LEU A 11 -6.68 -15.50 3.55
C LEU A 11 -7.78 -14.44 3.35
N ALA A 12 -8.74 -14.69 2.46
CA ALA A 12 -9.86 -13.79 2.21
C ALA A 12 -10.66 -13.50 3.48
N ALA A 13 -10.98 -14.54 4.26
CA ALA A 13 -11.72 -14.40 5.50
C ALA A 13 -10.94 -13.59 6.56
N ARG A 14 -9.64 -13.86 6.74
CA ARG A 14 -8.79 -13.12 7.70
C ARG A 14 -8.60 -11.66 7.30
N ALA A 15 -8.44 -11.40 6.00
CA ALA A 15 -8.27 -10.05 5.49
C ALA A 15 -9.60 -9.28 5.33
N GLY A 16 -10.75 -9.92 5.53
CA GLY A 16 -12.06 -9.26 5.39
C GLY A 16 -12.41 -8.90 3.95
N VAL A 17 -11.91 -9.65 2.97
CA VAL A 17 -12.13 -9.42 1.53
C VAL A 17 -12.77 -10.63 0.86
N SER A 18 -13.25 -10.44 -0.37
CA SER A 18 -13.74 -11.56 -1.17
C SER A 18 -12.59 -12.40 -1.72
N ILE A 19 -12.84 -13.69 -1.97
CA ILE A 19 -11.88 -14.56 -2.70
C ILE A 19 -11.50 -13.94 -4.06
N ARG A 20 -12.46 -13.28 -4.72
CA ARG A 20 -12.25 -12.58 -6.00
C ARG A 20 -11.25 -11.42 -5.85
N THR A 21 -11.28 -10.70 -4.73
CA THR A 21 -10.32 -9.63 -4.43
C THR A 21 -8.92 -10.21 -4.25
N VAL A 22 -8.78 -11.32 -3.52
CA VAL A 22 -7.49 -12.00 -3.34
C VAL A 22 -6.94 -12.50 -4.68
N ASP A 23 -7.79 -13.09 -5.52
CA ASP A 23 -7.39 -13.52 -6.86
C ASP A 23 -6.95 -12.34 -7.72
N TYR A 24 -7.71 -11.24 -7.70
CA TYR A 24 -7.38 -10.01 -8.42
C TYR A 24 -6.05 -9.40 -7.96
N TYR A 25 -5.83 -9.26 -6.64
CA TYR A 25 -4.56 -8.79 -6.11
C TYR A 25 -3.39 -9.73 -6.46
N THR A 26 -3.64 -11.04 -6.52
CA THR A 26 -2.64 -12.01 -7.00
C THR A 26 -2.29 -11.77 -8.47
N THR A 27 -3.27 -11.47 -9.32
CA THR A 27 -3.01 -11.16 -10.75
C THR A 27 -2.24 -9.87 -10.96
N LEU A 28 -2.38 -8.90 -10.05
CA LEU A 28 -1.64 -7.63 -10.08
C LEU A 28 -0.25 -7.73 -9.45
N GLY A 29 0.14 -8.89 -8.91
CA GLY A 29 1.41 -9.07 -8.20
C GLY A 29 1.47 -8.38 -6.84
N LEU A 30 0.33 -7.91 -6.32
CA LEU A 30 0.24 -7.29 -5.00
C LEU A 30 0.42 -8.29 -3.88
N ILE A 31 0.09 -9.56 -4.10
CA ILE A 31 0.37 -10.69 -3.21
C ILE A 31 0.76 -11.88 -4.07
N SER A 32 1.64 -12.74 -3.57
CA SER A 32 2.11 -13.90 -4.32
C SER A 32 1.95 -15.18 -3.52
N PRO A 33 1.40 -16.26 -4.10
CA PRO A 33 1.29 -17.53 -3.40
C PRO A 33 2.69 -18.07 -3.10
N ALA A 34 2.98 -18.31 -1.82
CA ALA A 34 4.25 -18.85 -1.39
C ALA A 34 4.47 -20.29 -1.88
N GLN A 35 3.41 -21.09 -1.97
CA GLN A 35 3.49 -22.47 -2.44
C GLN A 35 2.22 -22.90 -3.17
N ARG A 36 2.31 -24.05 -3.83
CA ARG A 36 1.16 -24.79 -4.35
C ARG A 36 1.12 -26.17 -3.71
N THR A 37 -0.07 -26.62 -3.33
CA THR A 37 -0.29 -28.00 -2.85
C THR A 37 -0.11 -29.00 -4.00
N ALA A 38 0.05 -30.29 -3.66
CA ALA A 38 0.04 -31.38 -4.65
C ALA A 38 -1.25 -31.45 -5.50
N SER A 39 -2.36 -30.95 -4.95
CA SER A 39 -3.65 -30.81 -5.66
C SER A 39 -3.80 -29.46 -6.39
N ASN A 40 -2.71 -28.70 -6.58
CA ASN A 40 -2.62 -27.42 -7.28
C ASN A 40 -3.36 -26.22 -6.65
N TYR A 41 -3.79 -26.32 -5.39
CA TYR A 41 -4.29 -25.16 -4.64
C TYR A 41 -3.16 -24.18 -4.29
N ARG A 42 -3.42 -22.88 -4.44
CA ARG A 42 -2.53 -21.79 -4.03
C ARG A 42 -2.53 -21.63 -2.51
N LEU A 43 -1.34 -21.46 -1.95
CA LEU A 43 -1.10 -21.24 -0.53
C LEU A 43 -0.36 -19.93 -0.32
N TYR A 44 -0.83 -19.13 0.63
CA TYR A 44 -0.37 -17.78 0.95
C TYR A 44 0.25 -17.74 2.35
N ARG A 45 1.08 -16.74 2.63
CA ARG A 45 1.63 -16.51 3.98
C ARG A 45 0.59 -15.81 4.84
N GLY A 46 0.70 -15.94 6.17
CA GLY A 46 -0.13 -15.16 7.09
C GLY A 46 0.11 -13.65 6.94
N ASP A 47 1.36 -13.26 6.69
CA ASP A 47 1.79 -11.89 6.42
C ASP A 47 1.08 -11.24 5.22
N ASP A 48 0.53 -12.03 4.28
CA ASP A 48 -0.25 -11.51 3.16
C ASP A 48 -1.56 -10.82 3.62
N VAL A 49 -2.04 -11.11 4.84
CA VAL A 49 -3.19 -10.43 5.45
C VAL A 49 -2.87 -8.95 5.68
N GLU A 50 -1.74 -8.65 6.33
CA GLU A 50 -1.31 -7.27 6.59
C GLU A 50 -1.03 -6.50 5.30
N ARG A 51 -0.51 -7.21 4.29
CA ARG A 51 -0.29 -6.65 2.96
C ARG A 51 -1.62 -6.28 2.28
N ILE A 52 -2.65 -7.10 2.38
CA ILE A 52 -3.99 -6.79 1.87
C ILE A 52 -4.56 -5.55 2.60
N HIS A 53 -4.45 -5.49 3.94
CA HIS A 53 -4.92 -4.33 4.70
C HIS A 53 -4.20 -3.05 4.31
N LEU A 54 -2.90 -3.12 4.03
CA LEU A 54 -2.14 -1.99 3.51
C LEU A 54 -2.67 -1.51 2.15
N VAL A 55 -2.89 -2.42 1.20
CA VAL A 55 -3.47 -2.07 -0.10
C VAL A 55 -4.83 -1.41 0.07
N GLN A 56 -5.70 -1.94 0.92
CA GLN A 56 -7.02 -1.35 1.21
C GLN A 56 -6.92 0.06 1.80
N ARG A 57 -5.97 0.30 2.73
CA ARG A 57 -5.73 1.64 3.27
C ARG A 57 -5.33 2.60 2.14
N LEU A 58 -4.38 2.21 1.30
CA LEU A 58 -3.93 3.05 0.18
C LEU A 58 -5.06 3.35 -0.81
N GLU A 59 -5.93 2.38 -1.11
CA GLU A 59 -7.13 2.59 -1.95
C GLU A 59 -8.12 3.59 -1.32
N VAL A 60 -8.38 3.51 -0.01
CA VAL A 60 -9.22 4.51 0.71
C VAL A 60 -8.60 5.91 0.65
N HIS A 61 -7.26 5.97 0.59
CA HIS A 61 -6.54 7.21 0.37
C HIS A 61 -6.45 7.64 -1.12
N GLY A 62 -7.23 7.02 -2.00
CA GLY A 62 -7.45 7.48 -3.37
C GLY A 62 -6.30 7.21 -4.33
N LEU A 63 -5.34 6.37 -3.91
CA LEU A 63 -4.33 5.85 -4.83
C LEU A 63 -4.99 4.81 -5.74
N PRO A 64 -4.83 4.92 -7.06
CA PRO A 64 -5.33 3.90 -7.96
C PRO A 64 -4.52 2.62 -7.77
N LEU A 65 -5.21 1.48 -7.82
CA LEU A 65 -4.62 0.17 -7.51
C LEU A 65 -3.43 -0.20 -8.40
N GLU A 66 -3.42 0.28 -9.65
CA GLU A 66 -2.31 0.09 -10.59
C GLU A 66 -1.03 0.81 -10.13
N ASP A 67 -1.17 1.99 -9.52
CA ASP A 67 -0.03 2.73 -8.96
C ASP A 67 0.50 2.04 -7.71
N ILE A 68 -0.40 1.50 -6.88
CA ILE A 68 -0.05 0.68 -5.73
C ILE A 68 0.74 -0.55 -6.20
N ALA A 69 0.25 -1.28 -7.20
CA ALA A 69 0.93 -2.46 -7.75
C ALA A 69 2.32 -2.12 -8.33
N ARG A 70 2.44 -1.00 -9.04
CA ARG A 70 3.72 -0.51 -9.55
C ARG A 70 4.71 -0.21 -8.42
N ALA A 71 4.25 0.37 -7.31
CA ALA A 71 5.10 0.65 -6.16
C ALA A 71 5.60 -0.64 -5.48
N PHE A 72 4.75 -1.65 -5.34
CA PHE A 72 5.11 -2.95 -4.74
C PHE A 72 6.05 -3.81 -5.59
N THR A 73 6.06 -3.59 -6.91
CA THR A 73 6.90 -4.35 -7.86
C THR A 73 8.21 -3.64 -8.21
N ALA A 74 8.36 -2.36 -7.81
CA ALA A 74 9.58 -1.61 -8.00
C ALA A 74 10.71 -2.19 -7.13
N ALA A 75 11.94 -2.15 -7.64
CA ALA A 75 13.11 -2.52 -6.85
C ALA A 75 13.20 -1.64 -5.59
N PRO A 76 13.63 -2.19 -4.44
CA PRO A 76 13.77 -1.41 -3.22
C PRO A 76 14.84 -0.33 -3.43
N ALA A 77 14.41 0.88 -3.81
CA ALA A 77 15.11 2.09 -3.41
C ALA A 77 15.04 2.18 -1.88
N ASP A 78 15.97 2.90 -1.25
CA ASP A 78 15.90 3.21 0.18
C ASP A 78 14.58 3.94 0.46
N THR A 79 13.56 3.15 0.80
CA THR A 79 12.16 3.55 0.73
C THR A 79 11.90 4.61 1.80
N ALA A 80 12.61 4.51 2.91
CA ALA A 80 12.64 5.50 3.97
C ALA A 80 13.22 6.85 3.50
N ALA A 81 14.33 6.83 2.74
CA ALA A 81 14.91 8.06 2.19
C ALA A 81 13.98 8.75 1.18
N VAL A 82 13.35 7.96 0.29
CA VAL A 82 12.39 8.50 -0.70
C VAL A 82 11.17 9.10 0.01
N LEU A 83 10.59 8.39 0.98
CA LEU A 83 9.43 8.89 1.73
C LEU A 83 9.75 10.15 2.54
N GLY A 84 10.93 10.22 3.15
CA GLY A 84 11.39 11.42 3.85
C GLY A 84 11.56 12.63 2.93
N GLN A 85 12.05 12.42 1.71
CA GLN A 85 12.16 13.48 0.71
C GLN A 85 10.78 13.99 0.29
N ILE A 86 9.82 13.09 0.01
CA ILE A 86 8.46 13.50 -0.38
C ILE A 86 7.78 14.30 0.76
N ASP A 87 7.98 13.94 2.04
CA ASP A 87 7.38 14.71 3.15
C ASP A 87 7.93 16.14 3.21
N THR A 88 9.24 16.27 2.98
CA THR A 88 9.92 17.57 2.94
C THR A 88 9.40 18.44 1.80
N ASP A 89 9.27 17.85 0.61
CA ASP A 89 8.77 18.55 -0.58
C ASP A 89 7.32 19.01 -0.40
N LEU A 90 6.47 18.19 0.22
CA LEU A 90 5.10 18.57 0.53
C LEU A 90 4.98 19.70 1.53
N ARG A 91 5.76 19.66 2.60
CA ARG A 91 5.79 20.72 3.59
C ARG A 91 6.16 22.05 2.94
N THR A 92 7.14 22.01 2.05
CA THR A 92 7.54 23.17 1.23
C THR A 92 6.39 23.67 0.34
N LEU A 93 5.64 22.76 -0.28
CA LEU A 93 4.48 23.12 -1.09
C LEU A 93 3.31 23.68 -0.24
N GLN A 94 3.11 23.19 0.98
CA GLN A 94 2.12 23.74 1.93
C GLN A 94 2.48 25.16 2.32
N GLU A 95 3.73 25.40 2.69
CA GLU A 95 4.21 26.75 3.03
C GLU A 95 4.07 27.71 1.83
N ALA A 96 4.37 27.25 0.62
CA ALA A 96 4.18 28.04 -0.59
C ALA A 96 2.70 28.29 -0.91
N ALA A 97 1.81 27.31 -0.63
CA ALA A 97 0.37 27.46 -0.78
C ALA A 97 -0.21 28.44 0.23
N ASP A 98 0.22 28.37 1.49
CA ASP A 98 -0.18 29.26 2.57
C ASP A 98 0.32 30.71 2.36
N ALA A 99 1.40 30.87 1.59
CA ALA A 99 1.90 32.16 1.15
C ALA A 99 1.22 32.69 -0.13
N ALA A 100 0.46 31.86 -0.86
CA ALA A 100 -0.19 32.25 -2.11
C ALA A 100 -1.50 33.02 -1.88
N SER A 101 -1.94 33.82 -2.86
CA SER A 101 -3.22 34.57 -2.78
C SER A 101 -4.42 33.64 -2.47
N PRO A 102 -5.45 34.08 -1.72
CA PRO A 102 -6.59 33.25 -1.29
C PRO A 102 -7.33 32.50 -2.40
N ALA A 103 -7.22 32.96 -3.66
CA ALA A 103 -7.79 32.30 -4.83
C ALA A 103 -7.10 30.95 -5.18
N MET A 104 -5.86 30.72 -4.74
CA MET A 104 -5.07 29.51 -5.02
C MET A 104 -5.02 28.51 -3.85
N HIS A 105 -5.30 28.97 -2.63
CA HIS A 105 -5.16 28.23 -1.37
C HIS A 105 -5.95 26.90 -1.30
N GLY A 106 -7.18 26.88 -1.84
CA GLY A 106 -8.10 25.76 -1.61
C GLY A 106 -7.64 24.43 -2.20
N LEU A 107 -7.20 24.43 -3.46
CA LEU A 107 -6.78 23.20 -4.14
C LEU A 107 -5.41 22.72 -3.68
N LEU A 108 -4.47 23.64 -3.43
CA LEU A 108 -3.13 23.29 -2.97
C LEU A 108 -3.16 22.68 -1.56
N SER A 109 -3.97 23.23 -0.65
CA SER A 109 -4.12 22.68 0.70
C SER A 109 -4.71 21.27 0.70
N VAL A 110 -5.71 21.01 -0.15
CA VAL A 110 -6.31 19.67 -0.30
C VAL A 110 -5.31 18.66 -0.84
N ILE A 111 -4.56 19.03 -1.90
CA ILE A 111 -3.53 18.15 -2.48
C ILE A 111 -2.47 17.85 -1.42
N ALA A 112 -1.93 18.86 -0.76
CA ALA A 112 -0.84 18.65 0.16
C ALA A 112 -1.22 17.83 1.40
N ASN A 113 -2.41 18.07 1.98
CA ASN A 113 -2.93 17.24 3.07
C ASN A 113 -3.12 15.78 2.65
N ARG A 114 -3.56 15.56 1.40
CA ARG A 114 -3.76 14.21 0.88
C ARG A 114 -2.43 13.47 0.74
N VAL A 115 -1.40 14.11 0.18
CA VAL A 115 -0.11 13.45 0.02
C VAL A 115 0.58 13.25 1.38
N HIS A 116 0.47 14.17 2.34
CA HIS A 116 1.05 13.98 3.68
C HIS A 116 0.42 12.78 4.42
N SER A 117 -0.90 12.60 4.27
CA SER A 117 -1.60 11.44 4.82
C SER A 117 -1.07 10.13 4.21
N LEU A 118 -0.78 10.12 2.91
CA LEU A 118 -0.23 8.95 2.22
C LEU A 118 1.19 8.60 2.69
N ILE A 119 2.03 9.62 2.91
CA ILE A 119 3.40 9.40 3.41
C ILE A 119 3.38 8.91 4.85
N THR A 120 2.50 9.46 5.69
CA THR A 120 2.37 9.02 7.09
C THR A 120 2.02 7.52 7.15
N ILE A 121 1.10 7.06 6.29
CA ILE A 121 0.75 5.64 6.18
C ILE A 121 1.95 4.82 5.69
N ALA A 122 2.70 5.34 4.73
CA ALA A 122 3.88 4.68 4.19
C ALA A 122 5.04 4.58 5.21
N LEU A 123 5.19 5.57 6.11
CA LEU A 123 6.22 5.61 7.15
C LEU A 123 5.87 4.76 8.38
N GLN A 124 4.59 4.47 8.60
CA GLN A 124 4.13 3.54 9.65
C GLN A 124 4.18 2.05 9.20
N LEU A 125 4.77 1.75 8.04
CA LEU A 125 4.93 0.37 7.60
C LEU A 125 5.86 -0.40 8.55
N PRO A 126 5.51 -1.64 8.95
CA PRO A 126 6.47 -2.55 9.53
C PRO A 126 7.60 -2.83 8.51
N PRO A 127 8.88 -2.74 8.91
CA PRO A 127 10.04 -2.91 8.02
C PRO A 127 10.17 -4.32 7.43
N ASP A 128 9.42 -5.27 7.97
CA ASP A 128 9.45 -6.71 7.72
C ASP A 128 8.30 -7.19 6.82
N LEU A 129 7.64 -6.29 6.08
CA LEU A 129 6.67 -6.67 5.06
C LEU A 129 7.36 -7.57 4.02
N PRO A 130 6.92 -8.82 3.81
CA PRO A 130 7.55 -9.69 2.83
C PRO A 130 7.34 -9.09 1.44
N MET A 131 8.45 -8.77 0.76
CA MET A 131 8.48 -8.34 -0.65
C MET A 131 8.18 -9.51 -1.58
#